data_AF-A0A0F5FKD3-F1
#
_entry.id   AF-A0A0F5FKD3-F1
#
_cell.length_a   1.000
_cell.length_b   1.000
_cell.length_c   1.000
_cell.angle_alpha   90.00
_cell.angle_beta   90.00
_cell.angle_gamma   90.00
#
_symmetry.space_group_name_H-M   'P 1'
#
loop_
_entity.id
_entity.type
_entity.pdbx_description
1 polymer ?
#
loop_
_entity_poly.entity_id
_entity_poly.type
_entity_poly.pdbx_seq_one_letter_code
_entity_poly.pdbx_strand_id
1 'polypeptide(L)'
;MPHRSSASCFNKIDHVTSWQGLDRGDEKLFVGGMDGDRLSLETLRPLWPATLALIVFLVMAGIAFSQADNVSIPPAPQTLVLERIRIDAVRHTLEPAGPSGPQLRTSVPVRFATSEDWPGLAFRFSGAAAAISIIPPVVFDLYLASSLQEQAERHRRWPNVYPVLEAYGVVQDDRILLDPEEAYAAKTEQKRRSTLLGYGCLAAALLSLVLLVQRARRLWRQIAG
;
A
#
# COMPACT_ATOMS: atom_id res chain seq x y z
N MET A 1 26.95 -1.95 35.62
CA MET A 1 26.18 -1.03 36.50
C MET A 1 24.70 -1.18 36.18
N PRO A 2 23.86 -1.69 37.09
CA PRO A 2 22.41 -1.80 36.89
C PRO A 2 21.60 -0.84 37.79
N HIS A 3 20.51 -0.26 37.26
CA HIS A 3 19.36 0.45 37.87
C HIS A 3 18.80 1.42 36.80
N ARG A 4 17.50 1.67 36.54
CA ARG A 4 16.14 1.42 37.07
C ARG A 4 15.20 1.55 35.84
N SER A 5 14.18 0.71 35.64
CA SER A 5 12.80 0.76 36.20
C SER A 5 12.01 2.06 35.98
N SER A 6 11.01 1.99 35.08
CA SER A 6 9.64 2.58 35.15
C SER A 6 8.91 2.18 33.86
N ALA A 7 8.00 1.19 33.80
CA ALA A 7 6.67 1.07 34.39
C ALA A 7 5.64 2.11 33.90
N SER A 8 4.70 1.66 33.06
CA SER A 8 3.29 2.08 32.96
C SER A 8 2.62 1.27 31.83
N CYS A 9 1.96 0.15 32.14
CA CYS A 9 0.50 -0.02 32.36
C CYS A 9 -0.31 -0.05 31.03
N PHE A 10 -0.75 -1.24 30.57
CA PHE A 10 -2.05 -1.93 30.86
C PHE A 10 -3.26 -1.16 30.31
N ASN A 11 -4.15 -1.68 29.46
CA ASN A 11 -5.03 -2.87 29.52
C ASN A 11 -5.43 -3.22 28.06
N LYS A 12 -5.44 -4.44 27.51
CA LYS A 12 -6.04 -5.73 27.90
C LYS A 12 -7.51 -5.65 28.37
N ILE A 13 -8.42 -5.72 27.40
CA ILE A 13 -9.86 -5.90 27.62
C ILE A 13 -10.13 -7.39 27.51
N ASP A 14 -10.27 -8.06 28.67
CA ASP A 14 -10.77 -9.42 28.77
C ASP A 14 -12.29 -9.39 29.00
N HIS A 15 -12.99 -10.28 28.30
CA HIS A 15 -14.40 -10.63 28.47
C HIS A 15 -14.69 -11.10 29.90
N VAL A 16 -15.73 -10.56 30.55
CA VAL A 16 -16.50 -11.30 31.57
C VAL A 16 -17.99 -10.94 31.49
N THR A 17 -18.77 -11.93 31.07
CA THR A 17 -20.18 -12.15 31.35
C THR A 17 -20.39 -12.51 32.83
N SER A 18 -21.28 -11.80 33.54
CA SER A 18 -21.94 -12.35 34.74
C SER A 18 -23.29 -11.69 34.98
N TRP A 19 -24.35 -12.50 34.90
CA TRP A 19 -25.69 -12.22 35.41
C TRP A 19 -25.74 -12.53 36.91
N GLN A 20 -26.28 -11.59 37.70
CA GLN A 20 -26.93 -11.73 39.03
C GLN A 20 -27.04 -10.28 39.56
N GLY A 21 -28.20 -9.67 39.69
CA GLY A 21 -29.36 -10.13 40.44
C GLY A 21 -29.53 -9.14 41.59
N LEU A 22 -30.41 -8.14 41.42
CA LEU A 22 -30.91 -7.35 42.54
C LEU A 22 -32.36 -6.94 42.25
N ASP A 23 -33.27 -7.66 42.90
CA ASP A 23 -34.64 -7.26 43.14
C ASP A 23 -34.71 -5.87 43.80
N ARG A 24 -35.54 -4.99 43.26
CA ARG A 24 -36.60 -4.34 44.04
C ARG A 24 -37.58 -3.61 43.13
N GLY A 25 -38.84 -3.87 43.41
CA GLY A 25 -39.98 -3.42 42.63
C GLY A 25 -40.06 -1.92 42.47
N ASP A 26 -40.58 -1.55 41.32
CA ASP A 26 -41.81 -0.77 41.27
C ASP A 26 -42.49 -1.10 39.94
N GLU A 27 -43.59 -1.84 40.05
CA GLU A 27 -44.60 -1.91 39.01
C GLU A 27 -45.16 -0.50 38.78
N LYS A 28 -44.58 0.21 37.83
CA LYS A 28 -45.27 1.28 37.12
C LYS A 28 -45.14 1.02 35.63
N LEU A 29 -46.16 0.33 35.11
CA LEU A 29 -46.86 0.67 33.88
C LEU A 29 -46.30 1.94 33.21
N PHE A 30 -45.36 1.74 32.28
CA PHE A 30 -45.12 2.64 31.16
C PHE A 30 -45.25 1.82 29.88
N VAL A 31 -46.48 1.36 29.63
CA VAL A 31 -46.96 1.13 28.27
C VAL A 31 -47.28 2.51 27.72
N GLY A 32 -46.28 3.18 27.15
CA GLY A 32 -46.44 4.54 26.64
C GLY A 32 -45.15 5.04 26.04
N GLY A 33 -44.98 4.86 24.73
CA GLY A 33 -43.90 5.50 23.98
C GLY A 33 -43.00 4.55 23.19
N MET A 34 -43.55 3.54 22.50
CA MET A 34 -42.79 2.77 21.50
C MET A 34 -43.19 3.10 20.05
N ASP A 35 -44.00 4.15 19.87
CA ASP A 35 -44.46 4.61 18.55
C ASP A 35 -43.57 5.74 17.99
N GLY A 36 -42.87 6.50 18.84
CA GLY A 36 -41.96 7.58 18.42
C GLY A 36 -40.72 7.10 17.67
N ASP A 37 -40.12 5.98 18.11
CA ASP A 37 -38.94 5.41 17.46
C ASP A 37 -39.27 4.78 16.10
N ARG A 38 -40.46 4.16 15.96
CA ARG A 38 -40.93 3.58 14.70
C ARG A 38 -41.27 4.65 13.65
N LEU A 39 -41.90 5.75 14.08
CA LEU A 39 -42.17 6.91 13.21
C LEU A 39 -40.87 7.54 12.70
N SER A 40 -39.83 7.62 13.53
CA SER A 40 -38.52 8.16 13.11
C SER A 40 -37.81 7.27 12.08
N LEU A 41 -37.85 5.95 12.28
CA LEU A 41 -37.21 4.96 11.39
C LEU A 41 -37.89 4.87 10.02
N GLU A 42 -39.21 4.91 9.96
CA GLU A 42 -39.94 4.94 8.67
C GLU A 42 -39.73 6.25 7.91
N THR A 43 -39.65 7.38 8.63
CA THR A 43 -39.42 8.71 8.04
C THR A 43 -38.00 8.86 7.47
N LEU A 44 -37.01 8.19 8.07
CA LEU A 44 -35.60 8.23 7.63
C LEU A 44 -35.23 7.15 6.60
N ARG A 45 -36.02 6.08 6.49
CA ARG A 45 -35.86 4.97 5.51
C ARG A 45 -35.58 5.42 4.06
N PRO A 46 -36.21 6.48 3.50
CA PRO A 46 -35.90 6.94 2.14
C PRO A 46 -34.51 7.56 1.95
N LEU A 47 -33.82 7.92 3.04
CA LEU A 47 -32.45 8.46 3.00
C LEU A 47 -31.39 7.36 2.98
N TRP A 48 -31.67 6.20 3.59
CA TRP A 48 -30.70 5.09 3.74
C TRP A 48 -29.97 4.68 2.47
N PRO A 49 -30.64 4.50 1.30
CA PRO A 49 -29.93 4.11 0.08
C PRO A 49 -28.88 5.14 -0.35
N ALA A 50 -29.18 6.44 -0.20
CA ALA A 50 -28.24 7.50 -0.53
C ALA A 50 -27.10 7.60 0.48
N THR A 51 -27.38 7.37 1.77
CA THR A 51 -26.36 7.35 2.82
C THR A 51 -25.42 6.16 2.67
N LEU A 52 -25.96 4.97 2.37
CA LEU A 52 -25.16 3.76 2.12
C LEU A 52 -24.30 3.91 0.86
N ALA A 53 -24.87 4.44 -0.23
CA ALA A 53 -24.11 4.71 -1.46
C ALA A 53 -22.95 5.68 -1.19
N LEU A 54 -23.20 6.77 -0.44
CA LEU A 54 -22.16 7.72 -0.04
C LEU A 54 -21.01 7.04 0.72
N ILE A 55 -21.35 6.24 1.74
CA ILE A 55 -20.34 5.52 2.55
C ILE A 55 -19.54 4.56 1.67
N VAL A 56 -20.22 3.77 0.82
CA VAL A 56 -19.55 2.82 -0.08
C VAL A 56 -18.58 3.53 -1.03
N PHE A 57 -19.01 4.63 -1.66
CA PHE A 57 -18.14 5.38 -2.56
C PHE A 57 -16.95 6.02 -1.84
N LEU A 58 -17.11 6.49 -0.60
CA LEU A 58 -16.00 7.01 0.21
C LEU A 58 -15.01 5.91 0.58
N VAL A 59 -15.49 4.73 0.99
CA VAL A 59 -14.62 3.58 1.29
C VAL A 59 -13.87 3.13 0.05
N MET A 60 -14.56 3.02 -1.09
CA MET A 60 -13.93 2.63 -2.36
C MET A 60 -12.91 3.67 -2.84
N ALA A 61 -13.17 4.96 -2.65
CA ALA A 61 -12.20 6.01 -2.93
C ALA A 61 -10.95 5.84 -2.05
N GLY A 62 -11.13 5.61 -0.74
CA GLY A 62 -10.02 5.36 0.19
C GLY A 62 -9.17 4.15 -0.21
N ILE A 63 -9.82 3.04 -0.59
CA ILE A 63 -9.12 1.84 -1.09
C ILE A 63 -8.36 2.14 -2.38
N ALA A 64 -8.96 2.85 -3.32
CA ALA A 64 -8.34 3.17 -4.61
C ALA A 64 -7.11 4.09 -4.46
N PHE A 65 -7.17 5.12 -3.61
CA PHE A 65 -6.02 5.97 -3.32
C PHE A 65 -4.94 5.21 -2.54
N SER A 66 -5.33 4.40 -1.54
CA SER A 66 -4.39 3.54 -0.82
C SER A 66 -3.65 2.58 -1.76
N GLN A 67 -4.33 2.04 -2.78
CA GLN A 67 -3.67 1.24 -3.82
C GLN A 67 -2.73 2.07 -4.68
N ALA A 68 -3.11 3.29 -5.09
CA ALA A 68 -2.27 4.17 -5.89
C ALA A 68 -0.97 4.58 -5.16
N ASP A 69 -1.06 4.86 -3.86
CA ASP A 69 0.10 5.22 -3.03
C ASP A 69 1.07 4.06 -2.82
N ASN A 70 0.54 2.83 -2.80
CA ASN A 70 1.35 1.62 -2.69
C ASN A 70 2.07 1.22 -3.99
N VAL A 71 1.83 1.92 -5.12
CA VAL A 71 2.57 1.69 -6.36
C VAL A 71 3.89 2.47 -6.33
N SER A 72 4.98 1.76 -6.05
CA SER A 72 6.35 2.26 -6.26
C SER A 72 6.64 2.30 -7.77
N ILE A 73 6.88 3.50 -8.30
CA ILE A 73 7.26 3.71 -9.70
C ILE A 73 8.79 3.64 -9.78
N PRO A 74 9.38 2.86 -10.70
CA PRO A 74 10.82 2.88 -10.94
C PRO A 74 11.27 4.26 -11.46
N PRO A 75 12.57 4.60 -11.38
CA PRO A 75 13.10 5.79 -12.01
C PRO A 75 12.79 5.83 -13.52
N ALA A 76 12.69 7.03 -14.09
CA ALA A 76 12.38 7.20 -15.51
C ALA A 76 13.49 6.57 -16.38
N PRO A 77 13.15 5.87 -17.47
CA PRO A 77 14.12 5.11 -18.27
C PRO A 77 15.25 5.98 -18.83
N GLN A 78 14.93 7.22 -19.22
CA GLN A 78 15.90 8.23 -19.69
C GLN A 78 16.93 8.68 -18.64
N THR A 79 16.71 8.37 -17.36
CA THR A 79 17.64 8.68 -16.26
C THR A 79 18.53 7.50 -15.89
N LEU A 80 18.29 6.33 -16.48
CA LEU A 80 19.05 5.13 -16.22
C LEU A 80 20.37 5.15 -17.00
N VAL A 81 21.42 4.63 -16.38
CA VAL A 81 22.73 4.43 -17.00
C VAL A 81 22.82 2.96 -17.42
N LEU A 82 23.22 2.72 -18.67
CA LEU A 82 23.47 1.39 -19.19
C LEU A 82 24.94 1.01 -18.97
N GLU A 83 25.17 -0.07 -18.23
CA GLU A 83 26.52 -0.53 -17.87
C GLU A 83 26.67 -2.03 -18.15
N ARG A 84 27.77 -2.40 -18.82
CA ARG A 84 28.09 -3.79 -19.12
C ARG A 84 28.86 -4.43 -17.98
N ILE A 85 28.29 -5.46 -17.37
CA ILE A 85 28.80 -6.06 -16.14
C ILE A 85 28.88 -7.57 -16.28
N ARG A 86 30.03 -8.12 -15.89
CA ARG A 86 30.21 -9.55 -15.71
C ARG A 86 29.74 -9.93 -14.31
N ILE A 87 28.79 -10.86 -14.25
CA ILE A 87 28.27 -11.45 -13.03
C ILE A 87 28.97 -12.79 -12.79
N ASP A 88 29.63 -12.92 -11.65
CA ASP A 88 30.43 -14.10 -11.31
C ASP A 88 29.74 -14.98 -10.26
N ALA A 89 28.92 -14.40 -9.39
CA ALA A 89 28.15 -15.16 -8.40
C ALA A 89 26.76 -14.57 -8.17
N VAL A 90 25.82 -15.43 -7.79
CA VAL A 90 24.44 -15.06 -7.45
C VAL A 90 24.05 -15.70 -6.13
N ARG A 91 23.33 -14.94 -5.30
CA ARG A 91 22.73 -15.38 -4.04
C ARG A 91 21.23 -15.11 -4.09
N HIS A 92 20.46 -16.08 -3.62
CA HIS A 92 19.02 -15.97 -3.53
C HIS A 92 18.63 -15.67 -2.08
N THR A 93 17.80 -14.66 -1.90
CA THR A 93 17.35 -14.20 -0.59
C THR A 93 15.86 -13.87 -0.62
N LEU A 94 15.25 -13.87 0.56
CA LEU A 94 13.89 -13.37 0.76
C LEU A 94 14.00 -12.11 1.59
N GLU A 95 13.43 -11.01 1.09
CA GLU A 95 13.46 -9.73 1.78
C GLU A 95 12.04 -9.22 2.08
N PRO A 96 11.87 -8.50 3.20
CA PRO A 96 10.66 -7.75 3.43
C PRO A 96 10.56 -6.60 2.40
N ALA A 97 9.40 -6.45 1.75
CA ALA A 97 9.16 -5.38 0.80
C ALA A 97 7.81 -4.69 1.05
N GLY A 98 7.79 -3.37 0.84
CA GLY A 98 6.62 -2.51 1.06
C GLY A 98 6.75 -1.63 2.30
N PRO A 99 5.79 -0.72 2.51
CA PRO A 99 5.78 0.15 3.68
C PRO A 99 5.66 -0.67 4.97
N SER A 100 6.29 -0.20 6.04
CA SER A 100 6.18 -0.79 7.38
C SER A 100 4.71 -0.86 7.81
N GLY A 101 4.28 -2.02 8.34
CA GLY A 101 2.92 -2.23 8.83
C GLY A 101 2.28 -3.52 8.30
N PRO A 102 0.95 -3.66 8.36
CA PRO A 102 0.24 -4.88 7.95
C PRO A 102 0.33 -5.18 6.44
N GLN A 103 0.85 -4.25 5.64
CA GLN A 103 1.05 -4.39 4.19
C GLN A 103 2.48 -4.83 3.84
N LEU A 104 3.35 -5.03 4.84
CA LEU A 104 4.71 -5.51 4.65
C LEU A 104 4.68 -6.96 4.14
N ARG A 105 5.21 -7.19 2.94
CA ARG A 105 5.37 -8.53 2.38
C ARG A 105 6.68 -9.08 2.91
N THR A 106 6.64 -10.10 3.76
CA THR A 106 7.83 -10.58 4.49
C THR A 106 8.74 -11.52 3.70
N SER A 107 8.32 -11.96 2.52
CA SER A 107 9.04 -12.98 1.76
C SER A 107 9.03 -12.70 0.25
N VAL A 108 9.53 -11.53 -0.16
CA VAL A 108 9.69 -11.23 -1.59
C VAL A 108 11.02 -11.81 -2.08
N PRO A 109 11.01 -12.62 -3.16
CA PRO A 109 12.23 -13.15 -3.73
C PRO A 109 13.07 -12.02 -4.32
N VAL A 110 14.32 -11.95 -3.88
CA VAL A 110 15.32 -11.01 -4.36
C VAL A 110 16.58 -11.80 -4.69
N ARG A 111 17.17 -11.53 -5.85
CA ARG A 111 18.47 -12.10 -6.23
C ARG A 111 19.52 -11.02 -6.12
N PHE A 112 20.61 -11.36 -5.45
CA PHE A 112 21.80 -10.52 -5.38
C PHE A 112 22.88 -11.15 -6.24
N ALA A 113 23.44 -10.38 -7.16
CA ALA A 113 24.57 -10.79 -7.96
C ALA A 113 25.80 -9.97 -7.60
N THR A 114 26.98 -10.57 -7.75
CA THR A 114 28.26 -9.91 -7.50
C THR A 114 29.18 -10.10 -8.69
N SER A 115 30.08 -9.14 -8.88
CA SER A 115 31.08 -9.11 -9.95
C SER A 115 32.47 -9.06 -9.32
N GLU A 116 33.41 -9.85 -9.84
CA GLU A 116 34.82 -9.76 -9.46
C GLU A 116 35.48 -8.49 -10.03
N ASP A 117 34.98 -7.98 -11.17
CA ASP A 117 35.44 -6.73 -11.78
C ASP A 117 35.09 -5.51 -10.90
N TRP A 118 34.05 -5.62 -10.08
CA TRP A 118 33.54 -4.57 -9.21
C TRP A 118 33.37 -5.05 -7.75
N PRO A 119 34.48 -5.30 -7.04
CA PRO A 119 34.43 -5.83 -5.68
C PRO A 119 33.77 -4.84 -4.72
N GLY A 120 32.93 -5.36 -3.82
CA GLY A 120 32.21 -4.57 -2.81
C GLY A 120 30.89 -3.97 -3.30
N LEU A 121 30.57 -4.06 -4.59
CA LEU A 121 29.26 -3.73 -5.14
C LEU A 121 28.38 -5.00 -5.20
N ALA A 122 27.08 -4.85 -4.91
CA ALA A 122 26.09 -5.89 -5.13
C ALA A 122 24.98 -5.39 -6.07
N PHE A 123 24.54 -6.26 -6.97
CA PHE A 123 23.47 -5.98 -7.93
C PHE A 123 22.20 -6.68 -7.50
N ARG A 124 21.13 -5.92 -7.27
CA ARG A 124 19.85 -6.42 -6.81
C ARG A 124 18.88 -6.56 -7.97
N PHE A 125 18.36 -7.76 -8.15
CA PHE A 125 17.31 -8.08 -9.10
C PHE A 125 16.01 -8.29 -8.31
N SER A 126 15.09 -7.36 -8.45
CA SER A 126 13.80 -7.33 -7.75
C SER A 126 12.63 -7.29 -8.75
N GLY A 127 11.40 -7.54 -8.27
CA GLY A 127 10.20 -7.46 -9.11
C GLY A 127 10.27 -8.39 -10.33
N ALA A 128 10.11 -7.84 -11.54
CA ALA A 128 10.20 -8.61 -12.78
C ALA A 128 11.62 -9.15 -13.04
N ALA A 129 12.65 -8.42 -12.61
CA ALA A 129 14.04 -8.84 -12.76
C ALA A 129 14.36 -10.10 -11.92
N ALA A 130 13.64 -10.32 -10.81
CA ALA A 130 13.82 -11.50 -9.97
C ALA A 130 13.40 -12.82 -10.66
N ALA A 131 12.65 -12.76 -11.77
CA ALA A 131 12.27 -13.93 -12.56
C ALA A 131 13.37 -14.37 -13.54
N ILE A 132 14.33 -13.49 -13.85
CA ILE A 132 15.39 -13.76 -14.83
C ILE A 132 16.30 -14.87 -14.30
N SER A 133 16.47 -15.94 -15.09
CA SER A 133 17.43 -17.00 -14.78
C SER A 133 18.85 -16.50 -15.02
N ILE A 134 19.69 -16.53 -14.00
CA ILE A 134 21.08 -16.10 -14.07
C ILE A 134 21.95 -17.32 -13.77
N ILE A 135 22.78 -17.72 -14.73
CA ILE A 135 23.72 -18.84 -14.61
C ILE A 135 25.13 -18.26 -14.75
N PRO A 136 25.84 -17.97 -13.64
CA PRO A 136 27.19 -17.41 -13.69
C PRO A 136 28.25 -18.41 -14.19
N PRO A 137 29.37 -17.94 -14.78
CA PRO A 137 29.66 -16.53 -15.10
C PRO A 137 28.91 -16.07 -16.37
N VAL A 138 28.29 -14.89 -16.32
CA VAL A 138 27.52 -14.33 -17.45
C VAL A 138 27.72 -12.82 -17.52
N VAL A 139 27.65 -12.25 -18.72
CA VAL A 139 27.75 -10.80 -18.93
C VAL A 139 26.36 -10.26 -19.27
N PHE A 140 25.95 -9.19 -18.59
CA PHE A 140 24.71 -8.48 -18.86
C PHE A 140 25.00 -7.00 -19.09
N ASP A 141 24.18 -6.36 -19.92
CA ASP A 141 24.05 -4.91 -19.89
C ASP A 141 22.89 -4.56 -18.96
N LEU A 142 23.19 -3.87 -17.86
CA LEU A 142 22.23 -3.53 -16.81
C LEU A 142 21.86 -2.05 -16.90
N TYR A 143 20.58 -1.75 -16.76
CA TYR A 143 20.08 -0.38 -16.57
C TYR A 143 20.02 -0.06 -15.07
N LEU A 144 20.85 0.88 -14.64
CA LEU A 144 21.08 1.22 -13.23
C LEU A 144 20.74 2.69 -12.96
N ALA A 145 20.33 3.01 -11.72
CA ALA A 145 20.03 4.39 -11.33
C ALA A 145 21.27 5.27 -11.12
N SER A 146 22.46 4.69 -11.07
CA SER A 146 23.74 5.39 -10.87
C SER A 146 24.88 4.62 -11.52
N SER A 147 25.94 5.31 -11.93
CA SER A 147 27.11 4.67 -12.54
C SER A 147 27.90 3.81 -11.55
N LEU A 148 28.60 2.80 -12.09
CA LEU A 148 29.43 1.90 -11.29
C LEU A 148 30.60 2.62 -10.64
N GLN A 149 31.21 3.54 -11.39
CA GLN A 149 32.35 4.33 -10.92
C GLN A 149 31.98 5.20 -9.72
N GLU A 150 30.82 5.85 -9.75
CA GLU A 150 30.35 6.66 -8.63
C GLU A 150 30.16 5.80 -7.37
N GLN A 151 29.54 4.62 -7.50
CA GLN A 151 29.32 3.73 -6.36
C GLN A 151 30.62 3.09 -5.85
N ALA A 152 31.54 2.75 -6.74
CA ALA A 152 32.86 2.25 -6.36
C ALA A 152 33.66 3.30 -5.59
N GLU A 153 33.64 4.56 -6.01
CA GLU A 153 34.25 5.67 -5.26
C GLU A 153 33.59 5.89 -3.90
N ARG A 154 32.26 5.77 -3.84
CA ARG A 154 31.50 5.86 -2.58
C ARG A 154 31.91 4.75 -1.63
N HIS A 155 32.02 3.51 -2.11
CA HIS A 155 32.50 2.38 -1.30
C HIS A 155 33.95 2.60 -0.82
N ARG A 156 34.84 3.14 -1.65
CA ARG A 156 36.21 3.50 -1.24
C ARG A 156 36.23 4.55 -0.12
N ARG A 157 35.33 5.54 -0.17
CA ARG A 157 35.19 6.57 0.88
C ARG A 157 34.58 6.02 2.16
N TRP A 158 33.65 5.07 2.05
CA TRP A 158 32.95 4.44 3.17
C TRP A 158 32.98 2.92 3.05
N PRO A 159 34.09 2.25 3.41
CA PRO A 159 34.27 0.82 3.17
C PRO A 159 33.30 -0.08 3.96
N ASN A 160 32.70 0.45 5.03
CA ASN A 160 31.67 -0.25 5.80
C ASN A 160 30.27 -0.19 5.18
N VAL A 161 30.10 0.59 4.10
CA VAL A 161 28.84 0.71 3.36
C VAL A 161 28.97 -0.11 2.10
N TYR A 162 28.19 -1.19 2.00
CA TYR A 162 28.12 -2.03 0.81
C TYR A 162 26.99 -1.52 -0.10
N PRO A 163 27.31 -0.75 -1.16
CA PRO A 163 26.29 -0.24 -2.06
C PRO A 163 25.60 -1.38 -2.80
N VAL A 164 24.28 -1.31 -2.81
CA VAL A 164 23.42 -2.22 -3.54
C VAL A 164 22.80 -1.43 -4.69
N LEU A 165 23.11 -1.82 -5.92
CA LEU A 165 22.55 -1.22 -7.13
C LEU A 165 21.37 -2.06 -7.62
N GLU A 166 20.19 -1.45 -7.75
CA GLU A 166 19.02 -2.13 -8.30
C GLU A 166 19.07 -2.13 -9.83
N ALA A 167 18.84 -3.31 -10.43
CA ALA A 167 18.72 -3.48 -11.87
C ALA A 167 17.27 -3.25 -12.31
N TYR A 168 17.05 -2.17 -13.05
CA TYR A 168 15.72 -1.80 -13.57
C TYR A 168 15.45 -2.35 -14.98
N GLY A 169 16.51 -2.75 -15.68
CA GLY A 169 16.45 -3.37 -16.99
C GLY A 169 17.67 -4.27 -17.20
N VAL A 170 17.53 -5.30 -18.02
CA VAL A 170 18.56 -6.31 -18.25
C VAL A 170 18.57 -6.72 -19.72
N VAL A 171 19.73 -6.68 -20.34
CA VAL A 171 19.97 -7.13 -21.72
C VAL A 171 21.08 -8.18 -21.71
N GLN A 172 20.91 -9.22 -22.52
CA GLN A 172 21.90 -10.27 -22.73
C GLN A 172 21.99 -10.59 -24.22
N ASP A 173 23.19 -10.50 -24.80
CA ASP A 173 23.45 -10.89 -26.19
C ASP A 173 22.44 -10.26 -27.19
N ASP A 174 22.27 -8.93 -27.10
CA ASP A 174 21.30 -8.13 -27.87
C ASP A 174 19.82 -8.48 -27.66
N ARG A 175 19.50 -9.33 -26.66
CA ARG A 175 18.13 -9.64 -26.25
C ARG A 175 17.77 -8.91 -24.97
N ILE A 176 16.69 -8.12 -25.04
CA ILE A 176 16.11 -7.48 -23.86
C ILE A 176 15.41 -8.56 -23.04
N LEU A 177 15.97 -8.87 -21.86
CA LEU A 177 15.37 -9.79 -20.89
C LEU A 177 14.37 -9.08 -19.99
N LEU A 178 14.63 -7.80 -19.71
CA LEU A 178 13.73 -6.92 -19.00
C LEU A 178 13.85 -5.51 -19.56
N ASP A 179 12.75 -5.02 -20.12
CA ASP A 179 12.65 -3.66 -20.64
C ASP A 179 12.29 -2.68 -19.52
N PRO A 180 13.17 -1.69 -19.21
CA PRO A 180 12.87 -0.67 -18.21
C PRO A 180 11.73 0.27 -18.64
N GLU A 181 11.52 0.50 -19.94
CA GLU A 181 10.43 1.35 -20.46
C GLU A 181 9.08 0.71 -20.23
N GLU A 182 8.94 -0.58 -20.57
CA GLU A 182 7.69 -1.32 -20.35
C GLU A 182 7.37 -1.41 -18.85
N ALA A 183 8.38 -1.68 -18.01
CA ALA A 183 8.21 -1.74 -16.56
C ALA A 183 7.76 -0.38 -15.98
N TYR A 184 8.36 0.72 -16.43
CA TYR A 184 7.98 2.06 -16.03
C TYR A 184 6.56 2.42 -16.50
N ALA A 185 6.24 2.15 -17.77
CA ALA A 185 4.93 2.44 -18.35
C ALA A 185 3.82 1.66 -17.64
N ALA A 186 4.02 0.36 -17.40
CA ALA A 186 3.05 -0.49 -16.71
C ALA A 186 2.76 0.00 -15.29
N LYS A 187 3.80 0.38 -14.52
CA LYS A 187 3.64 0.91 -13.15
C LYS A 187 2.99 2.29 -13.14
N THR A 188 3.36 3.17 -14.06
CA THR A 188 2.78 4.50 -14.18
C THR A 188 1.29 4.42 -14.55
N GLU A 189 0.95 3.55 -15.49
CA GLU A 189 -0.45 3.32 -15.90
C GLU A 189 -1.25 2.67 -14.77
N GLN A 190 -0.68 1.70 -14.04
CA GLN A 190 -1.32 1.12 -12.86
C GLN A 190 -1.66 2.19 -11.83
N LYS A 191 -0.69 3.06 -11.48
CA LYS A 191 -0.92 4.17 -10.55
C LYS A 191 -2.01 5.10 -11.06
N ARG A 192 -1.95 5.49 -12.33
CA ARG A 192 -2.94 6.37 -12.97
C ARG A 192 -4.35 5.80 -12.90
N ARG A 193 -4.54 4.51 -13.20
CA ARG A 193 -5.85 3.84 -13.12
C ARG A 193 -6.41 3.85 -11.72
N SER A 194 -5.61 3.50 -10.71
CA SER A 194 -6.04 3.52 -9.31
C SER A 194 -6.43 4.94 -8.86
N THR A 195 -5.65 5.95 -9.24
CA THR A 195 -5.97 7.35 -8.94
C THR A 195 -7.26 7.82 -9.64
N LEU A 196 -7.46 7.47 -10.91
CA LEU A 196 -8.68 7.81 -11.65
C LEU A 196 -9.92 7.13 -11.05
N LEU A 197 -9.81 5.87 -10.62
CA LEU A 197 -10.87 5.18 -9.89
C LEU A 197 -11.18 5.90 -8.57
N GLY A 198 -10.16 6.32 -7.82
CA GLY A 198 -10.33 7.11 -6.60
C GLY A 198 -11.10 8.40 -6.83
N TYR A 199 -10.72 9.18 -7.86
CA TYR A 199 -11.44 10.39 -8.25
C TYR A 199 -12.87 10.10 -8.74
N GLY A 200 -13.08 9.03 -9.51
CA GLY A 200 -14.41 8.60 -9.95
C GLY A 200 -15.33 8.27 -8.77
N CYS A 201 -14.83 7.55 -7.77
CA CYS A 201 -15.55 7.25 -6.54
C CYS A 201 -15.86 8.52 -5.74
N LEU A 202 -14.92 9.47 -5.64
CA LEU A 202 -15.19 10.76 -5.00
C LEU A 202 -16.29 11.56 -5.71
N ALA A 203 -16.28 11.60 -7.04
CA ALA A 203 -17.32 12.26 -7.82
C ALA A 203 -18.71 11.61 -7.58
N ALA A 204 -18.77 10.28 -7.55
CA ALA A 204 -19.99 9.54 -7.22
C ALA A 204 -20.47 9.75 -5.77
N ALA A 205 -19.54 9.91 -4.83
CA ALA A 205 -19.83 10.29 -3.46
C ALA A 205 -20.47 11.69 -3.39
N LEU A 206 -19.91 12.68 -4.11
CA LEU A 206 -20.49 14.03 -4.19
C LEU A 206 -21.90 14.04 -4.78
N LEU A 207 -22.15 13.28 -5.86
CA LEU A 207 -23.49 13.13 -6.41
C LEU A 207 -24.47 12.52 -5.40
N SER A 208 -24.04 11.49 -4.67
CA SER A 208 -24.84 10.85 -3.63
C SER A 208 -25.16 11.81 -2.48
N LEU A 209 -24.20 12.66 -2.10
CA LEU A 209 -24.39 13.71 -1.10
C LEU A 209 -25.43 14.75 -1.55
N VAL A 210 -25.35 15.21 -2.80
CA VAL A 210 -26.34 16.15 -3.37
C VAL A 210 -27.74 15.56 -3.35
N LEU A 211 -27.90 14.29 -3.76
CA LEU A 211 -29.18 13.59 -3.74
C LEU A 211 -29.72 13.43 -2.31
N LEU A 212 -28.84 13.13 -1.35
CA LEU A 212 -29.19 13.02 0.06
C LEU A 212 -29.70 14.36 0.61
N VAL A 213 -29.02 15.47 0.32
CA VAL A 213 -29.45 16.82 0.72
C VAL A 213 -30.78 17.19 0.07
N GLN A 214 -30.99 16.86 -1.20
CA GLN A 214 -32.27 17.11 -1.89
C GLN A 214 -33.42 16.32 -1.27
N ARG A 215 -33.21 15.03 -0.98
CA ARG A 215 -34.22 14.19 -0.31
C ARG A 215 -34.51 14.66 1.11
N ALA A 216 -33.49 15.01 1.88
CA ALA A 216 -33.64 15.56 3.22
C ALA A 216 -34.45 16.86 3.21
N ARG A 217 -34.17 17.78 2.26
CA ARG A 217 -34.96 19.01 2.09
C ARG A 217 -36.41 18.75 1.72
N ARG A 218 -36.69 17.73 0.88
CA ARG A 218 -38.07 17.35 0.53
C ARG A 218 -38.83 16.80 1.74
N LEU A 219 -38.22 15.91 2.49
CA LEU A 219 -38.82 15.35 3.72
C LEU A 219 -39.08 16.47 4.74
N TRP A 220 -38.13 17.38 4.93
CA TRP A 220 -38.30 18.51 5.85
C TRP A 220 -39.49 19.40 5.47
N ARG A 221 -39.70 19.68 4.18
CA ARG A 221 -40.86 20.44 3.70
C ARG A 221 -42.18 19.70 3.90
N GLN A 222 -42.19 18.38 3.83
CA GLN A 222 -43.39 17.56 4.07
C GLN A 222 -43.75 17.45 5.54
N ILE A 223 -42.76 17.59 6.44
CA ILE A 223 -42.98 17.55 7.90
C ILE A 223 -43.36 18.94 8.43
N ALA A 224 -42.86 20.01 7.82
CA ALA A 224 -43.05 21.39 8.28
C ALA A 224 -44.25 22.14 7.64
N GLY A 225 -44.94 21.55 6.66
CA GLY A 225 -46.11 22.13 5.99
C GLY A 225 -47.32 21.22 6.13
#